data_AF-A0A652KNH3-F1
#
_entry.id   AF-A0A652KNH3-F1
#
_cell.length_a   1.000
_cell.length_b   1.000
_cell.length_c   1.000
_cell.angle_alpha   90.00
_cell.angle_beta   90.00
_cell.angle_gamma   90.00
#
_symmetry.space_group_name_H-M   'P 1'
#
loop_
_entity.id
_entity.type
_entity.pdbx_description
1 polymer ?
#
loop_
_entity_poly.entity_id
_entity_poly.type
_entity_poly.pdbx_seq_one_letter_code
_entity_poly.pdbx_strand_id
1 'polypeptide(L)'
;MRRAGTALLAACAAVAALTAAAAVPARAQGHAPHGDGLGRCTGAGPVVCHFDVAPGTYCVRLLLGGGTQPGSTAVTAETRRTMLAETPDAAGRTVRRSFTVDVRDPEGEPTGAPGTPGLDLVLGGAAPQLASVRVERVRTPQILLAGDSTVCDQPGEPYAGWGQHLPQYLADRLSVANYADSGEGSQSFLDNPALFPSGPVSTTATSSTSSSPTTTRRPTATPTAPISPR
;
A
#
# COMPACT_ATOMS: atom_id res chain seq x y z
N MET A 1 -66.81 67.58 41.31
CA MET A 1 -67.15 66.27 40.71
C MET A 1 -65.96 65.83 39.86
N ARG A 2 -65.45 64.59 40.09
CA ARG A 2 -64.80 63.63 39.17
C ARG A 2 -64.01 64.17 37.97
N ARG A 3 -62.84 63.68 37.52
CA ARG A 3 -61.80 62.69 37.90
C ARG A 3 -60.95 62.55 36.60
N ALA A 4 -59.65 62.24 36.74
CA ALA A 4 -58.79 61.53 35.76
C ALA A 4 -58.49 62.24 34.41
N GLY A 5 -57.32 62.08 33.78
CA GLY A 5 -56.19 61.19 34.03
C GLY A 5 -55.07 61.44 33.01
N THR A 6 -53.87 61.05 33.42
CA THR A 6 -52.54 61.14 32.80
C THR A 6 -52.36 60.34 31.50
N ALA A 7 -51.44 60.77 30.63
CA ALA A 7 -50.60 59.84 29.86
C ALA A 7 -49.22 60.45 29.56
N LEU A 8 -48.21 59.97 30.29
CA LEU A 8 -46.79 60.20 30.08
C LEU A 8 -46.30 59.09 29.12
N LEU A 9 -45.71 59.45 27.97
CA LEU A 9 -45.05 58.49 27.08
C LEU A 9 -43.54 58.55 27.33
N ALA A 10 -43.03 57.57 28.07
CA ALA A 10 -41.61 57.31 28.23
C ALA A 10 -41.14 56.35 27.12
N ALA A 11 -40.18 56.79 26.30
CA ALA A 11 -39.53 55.97 25.30
C ALA A 11 -38.30 55.28 25.92
N CYS A 12 -38.38 53.97 26.15
CA CYS A 12 -37.23 53.14 26.51
C CYS A 12 -36.62 52.55 25.24
N ALA A 13 -35.42 53.00 24.86
CA ALA A 13 -34.59 52.34 23.86
C ALA A 13 -33.87 51.15 24.51
N ALA A 14 -34.21 49.93 24.09
CA ALA A 14 -33.49 48.72 24.49
C ALA A 14 -32.41 48.42 23.45
N VAL A 15 -31.14 48.62 23.82
CA VAL A 15 -29.97 48.15 23.05
C VAL A 15 -29.72 46.70 23.46
N ALA A 16 -30.01 45.75 22.58
CA ALA A 16 -29.64 44.36 22.77
C ALA A 16 -28.20 44.14 22.28
N ALA A 17 -27.26 44.01 23.22
CA ALA A 17 -25.89 43.57 22.91
C ALA A 17 -25.89 42.06 22.73
N LEU A 18 -25.73 41.60 21.48
CA LEU A 18 -25.61 40.18 21.14
C LEU A 18 -24.15 39.76 21.29
N THR A 19 -23.78 39.17 22.44
CA THR A 19 -22.47 38.54 22.62
C THR A 19 -22.46 37.20 21.89
N ALA A 20 -21.90 37.17 20.69
CA ALA A 20 -21.60 35.92 19.99
C ALA A 20 -20.44 35.22 20.71
N ALA A 21 -20.75 34.22 21.54
CA ALA A 21 -19.75 33.30 22.04
C ALA A 21 -19.24 32.45 20.87
N ALA A 22 -18.03 32.73 20.39
CA ALA A 22 -17.35 31.85 19.45
C ALA A 22 -17.11 30.50 20.14
N ALA A 23 -17.88 29.49 19.74
CA ALA A 23 -17.67 28.12 20.18
C ALA A 23 -16.29 27.66 19.69
N VAL A 24 -15.32 27.61 20.61
CA VAL A 24 -14.03 26.97 20.36
C VAL A 24 -14.35 25.49 20.09
N PRO A 25 -13.99 24.92 18.93
CA PRO A 25 -14.24 23.51 18.70
C PRO A 25 -13.44 22.73 19.74
N ALA A 26 -14.15 21.96 20.55
CA ALA A 26 -13.53 21.02 21.48
C ALA A 26 -12.63 20.10 20.66
N ARG A 27 -11.32 20.13 20.93
CA ARG A 27 -10.41 19.12 20.42
C ARG A 27 -10.88 17.80 21.01
N ALA A 28 -11.54 16.99 20.18
CA ALA A 28 -11.74 15.59 20.48
C ALA A 28 -10.35 14.94 20.55
N GLN A 29 -9.76 14.91 21.74
CA GLN A 29 -8.72 13.95 22.05
C GLN A 29 -9.40 12.59 22.03
N GLY A 30 -9.44 11.98 20.84
CA GLY A 30 -9.84 10.59 20.69
C GLY A 30 -8.90 9.75 21.54
N HIS A 31 -9.40 9.31 22.68
CA HIS A 31 -8.80 8.26 23.47
C HIS A 31 -8.82 6.98 22.63
N ALA A 32 -7.69 6.65 22.00
CA ALA A 32 -7.52 5.36 21.35
C ALA A 32 -7.15 4.33 22.43
N PRO A 33 -7.93 3.25 22.65
CA PRO A 33 -7.67 2.28 23.73
C PRO A 33 -6.47 1.33 23.49
N HIS A 34 -5.52 1.71 22.63
CA HIS A 34 -4.31 0.93 22.36
C HIS A 34 -3.17 1.93 22.17
N GLY A 35 -2.02 1.69 22.79
CA GLY A 35 -0.88 2.62 22.83
C GLY A 35 -0.45 3.16 21.47
N ASP A 36 0.39 4.19 21.50
CA ASP A 36 0.93 4.90 20.32
C ASP A 36 1.84 4.04 19.41
N GLY A 37 2.09 2.77 19.78
CA GLY A 37 2.93 1.83 19.05
C GLY A 37 4.43 2.11 19.12
N LEU A 38 4.86 3.18 19.81
CA LEU A 38 6.26 3.62 19.82
C LEU A 38 7.20 2.66 20.54
N GLY A 39 6.70 1.84 21.47
CA GLY A 39 7.49 0.80 22.13
C GLY A 39 7.99 -0.30 21.18
N ARG A 40 7.54 -0.29 19.91
CA ARG A 40 8.01 -1.17 18.83
C ARG A 40 9.07 -0.51 17.95
N CYS A 41 9.44 0.72 18.26
CA CYS A 41 10.35 1.54 17.45
C CYS A 41 11.61 1.91 18.24
N THR A 42 12.73 2.02 17.53
CA THR A 42 14.02 2.45 18.07
C THR A 42 14.71 3.42 17.13
N GLY A 43 15.66 4.19 17.65
CA GLY A 43 16.36 5.23 16.89
C GLY A 43 15.60 6.55 16.83
N ALA A 44 16.29 7.58 16.31
CA ALA A 44 15.77 8.93 16.13
C ALA A 44 16.02 9.47 14.70
N GLY A 45 16.59 8.65 13.82
CA GLY A 45 17.04 9.04 12.48
C GLY A 45 18.10 8.07 11.92
N PRO A 46 17.71 7.00 11.20
CA PRO A 46 16.32 6.59 10.97
C PRO A 46 15.63 6.09 12.25
N VAL A 47 14.30 6.12 12.24
CA VAL A 47 13.49 5.39 13.23
C VAL A 47 13.13 4.05 12.61
N VAL A 48 13.42 2.95 13.30
CA VAL A 48 13.16 1.59 12.84
C VAL A 48 12.12 0.96 13.75
N CYS A 49 11.02 0.46 13.18
CA CYS A 49 9.95 -0.20 13.91
C CYS A 49 9.79 -1.64 13.43
N HIS A 50 9.61 -2.57 14.38
CA HIS A 50 9.35 -3.98 14.10
C HIS A 50 8.04 -4.46 14.74
N PHE A 51 7.22 -5.17 13.97
CA PHE A 51 5.97 -5.75 14.44
C PHE A 51 5.92 -7.25 14.17
N ASP A 52 5.75 -8.04 15.24
CA ASP A 52 5.61 -9.50 15.19
C ASP A 52 4.23 -9.89 14.60
N VAL A 53 4.10 -9.88 13.27
CA VAL A 53 2.85 -10.20 12.56
C VAL A 53 3.06 -11.30 11.52
N ALA A 54 2.05 -12.14 11.33
CA ALA A 54 2.07 -13.16 10.28
C ALA A 54 1.88 -12.54 8.88
N PRO A 55 2.27 -13.23 7.79
CA PRO A 55 2.01 -12.79 6.44
C PRO A 55 0.53 -12.41 6.17
N GLY A 56 0.35 -11.37 5.37
CA GLY A 56 -0.95 -10.82 4.98
C GLY A 56 -0.94 -9.31 4.83
N THR A 57 -2.11 -8.73 4.57
CA THR A 57 -2.24 -7.29 4.32
C THR A 57 -2.55 -6.50 5.58
N TYR A 58 -1.80 -5.42 5.79
CA TYR A 58 -1.92 -4.54 6.95
C TYR A 58 -2.08 -3.08 6.52
N CYS A 59 -2.99 -2.35 7.17
CA CYS A 59 -3.05 -0.91 7.11
C CYS A 59 -2.15 -0.33 8.21
N VAL A 60 -1.16 0.44 7.80
CA VAL A 60 -0.28 1.21 8.69
C VAL A 60 -0.79 2.63 8.75
N ARG A 61 -1.02 3.15 9.95
CA ARG A 61 -1.42 4.53 10.19
C ARG A 61 -0.37 5.23 11.03
N LEU A 62 0.16 6.32 10.49
CA LEU A 62 1.21 7.12 11.09
C LEU A 62 0.68 8.50 11.46
N LEU A 63 1.13 8.99 12.61
CA LEU A 63 1.12 10.40 12.95
C LEU A 63 2.58 10.87 12.92
N LEU A 64 2.91 11.71 11.96
CA LEU A 64 4.24 12.27 11.75
C LEU A 64 4.33 13.69 12.32
N GLY A 65 5.54 14.15 12.62
CA GLY A 65 5.81 15.50 13.12
C GLY A 65 5.50 15.67 14.61
N GLY A 66 5.11 16.89 15.00
CA GLY A 66 4.80 17.25 16.39
C GLY A 66 6.01 17.68 17.22
N GLY A 67 7.22 17.59 16.68
CA GLY A 67 8.43 18.11 17.29
C GLY A 67 8.47 19.65 17.30
N THR A 68 9.40 20.22 18.07
CA THR A 68 9.58 21.67 18.17
C THR A 68 10.26 22.28 16.95
N GLN A 69 10.79 21.46 16.05
CA GLN A 69 11.41 21.85 14.78
C GLN A 69 10.66 21.22 13.61
N PRO A 70 10.73 21.80 12.40
CA PRO A 70 10.18 21.17 11.19
C PRO A 70 10.78 19.76 10.97
N GLY A 71 9.97 18.85 10.46
CA GLY A 71 10.36 17.49 10.11
C GLY A 71 10.26 17.22 8.61
N SER A 72 10.87 16.12 8.19
CA SER A 72 10.76 15.60 6.82
C SER A 72 10.97 14.10 6.86
N THR A 73 9.92 13.34 6.60
CA THR A 73 9.87 11.90 6.84
C THR A 73 9.53 11.14 5.57
N ALA A 74 10.38 10.19 5.19
CA ALA A 74 10.09 9.13 4.21
C ALA A 74 9.86 7.81 4.94
N VAL A 75 9.09 6.89 4.35
CA VAL A 75 8.84 5.58 4.96
C VAL A 75 9.03 4.47 3.94
N THR A 76 9.86 3.49 4.29
CA THR A 76 9.97 2.22 3.57
C THR A 76 9.51 1.06 4.45
N ALA A 77 9.09 -0.04 3.81
CA ALA A 77 8.72 -1.28 4.47
C ALA A 77 9.48 -2.46 3.86
N GLU A 78 9.81 -3.47 4.68
CA GLU A 78 10.48 -4.71 4.27
C GLU A 78 11.74 -4.47 3.41
N THR A 79 11.87 -5.16 2.27
CA THR A 79 12.89 -5.00 1.23
C THR A 79 12.72 -3.67 0.50
N ARG A 80 12.86 -2.57 1.24
CA ARG A 80 12.95 -1.19 0.74
C ARG A 80 11.76 -0.74 -0.12
N ARG A 81 10.57 -1.31 0.08
CA ARG A 81 9.35 -0.86 -0.62
C ARG A 81 9.01 0.55 -0.17
N THR A 82 8.87 1.48 -1.11
CA THR A 82 8.56 2.87 -0.79
C THR A 82 7.08 2.99 -0.46
N MET A 83 6.77 3.27 0.80
CA MET A 83 5.39 3.40 1.29
C MET A 83 4.95 4.86 1.40
N LEU A 84 5.90 5.76 1.66
CA LEU A 84 5.67 7.20 1.71
C LEU A 84 6.91 7.94 1.17
N ALA A 85 6.71 8.71 0.09
CA ALA A 85 7.70 9.69 -0.36
C ALA A 85 8.00 10.70 0.75
N GLU A 86 9.24 11.22 0.77
CA GLU A 86 9.64 12.18 1.79
C GLU A 86 8.65 13.35 1.88
N THR A 87 8.02 13.47 3.05
CA THR A 87 6.92 14.41 3.28
C THR A 87 7.33 15.38 4.38
N PRO A 88 7.33 16.70 4.12
CA PRO A 88 7.64 17.70 5.13
C PRO A 88 6.48 17.93 6.11
N ASP A 89 6.83 18.29 7.34
CA ASP A 89 5.91 18.79 8.37
C ASP A 89 6.49 20.03 9.06
N ALA A 90 5.61 20.91 9.55
CA ALA A 90 6.02 22.15 10.22
C ALA A 90 6.15 21.94 11.74
N ALA A 91 6.99 22.75 12.38
CA ALA A 91 7.17 22.73 13.82
C ALA A 91 5.83 22.76 14.59
N GLY A 92 5.67 21.85 15.54
CA GLY A 92 4.49 21.67 16.38
C GLY A 92 3.24 21.18 15.62
N ARG A 93 3.35 20.89 14.32
CA ARG A 93 2.25 20.37 13.50
C ARG A 93 2.40 18.87 13.33
N THR A 94 1.28 18.18 13.30
CA THR A 94 1.24 16.76 12.99
C THR A 94 0.60 16.51 11.64
N VAL A 95 1.06 15.46 10.96
CA VAL A 95 0.60 15.04 9.65
C VAL A 95 0.18 13.57 9.73
N ARG A 96 -1.07 13.29 9.36
CA ARG A 96 -1.58 11.90 9.30
C ARG A 96 -1.26 11.29 7.94
N ARG A 97 -0.76 10.07 7.95
CA ARG A 97 -0.50 9.26 6.76
C ARG A 97 -0.99 7.85 6.99
N SER A 98 -1.47 7.22 5.93
CA SER A 98 -1.86 5.82 5.93
C SER A 98 -1.48 5.17 4.61
N PHE A 99 -1.06 3.91 4.70
CA PHE A 99 -0.77 3.07 3.56
C PHE A 99 -1.04 1.61 3.90
N THR A 100 -1.22 0.76 2.89
CA THR A 100 -1.27 -0.69 3.09
C THR A 100 0.03 -1.37 2.70
N VAL A 101 0.50 -2.31 3.52
CA VAL A 101 1.65 -3.17 3.26
C VAL A 101 1.14 -4.60 3.10
N ASP A 102 1.61 -5.29 2.06
CA ASP A 102 1.50 -6.75 1.96
C ASP A 102 2.73 -7.40 2.61
N VAL A 103 2.56 -7.92 3.83
CA VAL A 103 3.62 -8.61 4.57
C VAL A 103 3.76 -10.02 4.03
N ARG A 104 4.98 -10.40 3.64
CA ARG A 104 5.28 -11.66 2.94
C ARG A 104 6.50 -12.33 3.57
N ASP A 105 6.66 -13.62 3.27
CA ASP A 105 7.82 -14.43 3.64
C ASP A 105 8.12 -15.35 2.43
N PRO A 106 9.21 -15.11 1.67
CA PRO A 106 10.18 -14.02 1.83
C PRO A 106 9.56 -12.63 1.62
N GLU A 107 10.14 -11.62 2.27
CA GLU A 107 9.65 -10.24 2.25
C GLU A 107 9.85 -9.50 0.91
N GLY A 108 10.81 -9.97 0.09
CA GLY A 108 11.21 -9.40 -1.19
C GLY A 108 10.89 -10.32 -2.38
N GLU A 109 11.92 -10.73 -3.13
CA GLU A 109 11.76 -11.68 -4.25
C GLU A 109 11.30 -13.07 -3.74
N PRO A 110 10.32 -13.73 -4.38
CA PRO A 110 9.82 -15.05 -3.98
C PRO A 110 10.89 -16.15 -3.81
N THR A 111 11.97 -16.12 -4.58
CA THR A 111 13.10 -17.05 -4.50
C THR A 111 14.34 -16.45 -3.85
N GLY A 112 14.23 -15.20 -3.37
CA GLY A 112 15.28 -14.47 -2.70
C GLY A 112 15.53 -14.91 -1.25
N ALA A 113 16.31 -14.09 -0.54
CA ALA A 113 16.53 -14.29 0.89
C ALA A 113 15.22 -14.11 1.69
N PRO A 114 15.00 -14.85 2.78
CA PRO A 114 13.77 -14.78 3.58
C PRO A 114 13.51 -13.39 4.18
N GLY A 115 14.56 -12.68 4.58
CA GLY A 115 14.46 -11.41 5.32
C GLY A 115 14.11 -11.59 6.79
N THR A 116 13.39 -10.63 7.37
CA THR A 116 12.97 -10.67 8.77
C THR A 116 11.49 -11.04 8.86
N PRO A 117 11.10 -12.12 9.57
CA PRO A 117 9.69 -12.43 9.77
C PRO A 117 8.97 -11.32 10.52
N GLY A 118 7.89 -10.77 9.96
CA GLY A 118 7.11 -9.70 10.58
C GLY A 118 6.88 -8.53 9.64
N LEU A 119 6.63 -7.36 10.21
CA LEU A 119 6.60 -6.10 9.47
C LEU A 119 7.69 -5.17 10.01
N ASP A 120 8.66 -4.86 9.16
CA ASP A 120 9.69 -3.86 9.38
C ASP A 120 9.34 -2.55 8.66
N LEU A 121 9.39 -1.44 9.40
CA LEU A 121 9.26 -0.09 8.87
C LEU A 121 10.53 0.70 9.18
N VAL A 122 11.04 1.40 8.17
CA VAL A 122 12.14 2.36 8.33
C VAL A 122 11.64 3.74 7.98
N LEU A 123 11.69 4.66 8.94
CA LEU A 123 11.38 6.07 8.76
C LEU A 123 12.68 6.85 8.62
N GLY A 124 12.95 7.31 7.41
CA GLY A 124 14.10 8.13 7.04
C GLY A 124 13.68 9.53 6.59
N GLY A 125 14.47 10.15 5.72
CA GLY A 125 14.31 11.56 5.31
C GLY A 125 15.25 12.48 6.06
N ALA A 126 15.21 13.77 5.75
CA ALA A 126 16.15 14.75 6.31
C ALA A 126 16.01 14.94 7.83
N ALA A 127 14.80 14.76 8.39
CA ALA A 127 14.52 14.89 9.81
C ALA A 127 13.26 14.07 10.18
N PRO A 128 13.36 12.73 10.26
CA PRO A 128 12.20 11.88 10.52
C PRO A 128 11.59 12.15 11.89
N GLN A 129 10.26 12.27 11.94
CA GLN A 129 9.52 12.48 13.19
C GLN A 129 8.29 11.56 13.25
N LEU A 130 8.28 10.65 14.23
CA LEU A 130 7.18 9.73 14.48
C LEU A 130 6.52 10.02 15.83
N ALA A 131 5.27 10.45 15.81
CA ALA A 131 4.48 10.68 17.02
C ALA A 131 3.60 9.47 17.40
N SER A 132 3.18 8.65 16.41
CA SER A 132 2.50 7.38 16.68
C SER A 132 2.48 6.49 15.44
N VAL A 133 2.48 5.18 15.65
CA VAL A 133 2.29 4.15 14.62
C VAL A 133 1.24 3.14 15.06
N ARG A 134 0.39 2.72 14.13
CA ARG A 134 -0.61 1.67 14.34
C ARG A 134 -0.64 0.74 13.14
N VAL A 135 -0.59 -0.56 13.42
CA VAL A 135 -0.62 -1.62 12.42
C VAL A 135 -1.86 -2.46 12.66
N GLU A 136 -2.71 -2.60 11.64
CA GLU A 136 -3.95 -3.38 11.72
C GLU A 136 -4.11 -4.25 10.49
N ARG A 137 -4.45 -5.52 10.68
CA ARG A 137 -4.74 -6.42 9.57
C ARG A 137 -6.03 -5.99 8.86
N VAL A 138 -6.01 -5.94 7.54
CA VAL A 138 -7.15 -5.50 6.72
C VAL A 138 -7.38 -6.44 5.55
N ARG A 139 -8.55 -6.29 4.91
CA ARG A 139 -8.84 -6.85 3.58
C ARG A 139 -9.12 -5.68 2.65
N THR A 140 -8.27 -5.50 1.65
CA THR A 140 -8.38 -4.46 0.63
C THR A 140 -8.09 -5.08 -0.74
N PRO A 141 -8.59 -4.54 -1.86
CA PRO A 141 -8.22 -5.06 -3.16
C PRO A 141 -6.70 -4.98 -3.36
N GLN A 142 -6.13 -6.02 -3.95
CA GLN A 142 -4.70 -6.13 -4.21
C GLN A 142 -4.38 -5.98 -5.69
N ILE A 143 -3.28 -5.30 -5.97
CA ILE A 143 -2.55 -5.37 -7.23
C ILE A 143 -1.49 -6.46 -7.05
N LEU A 144 -1.58 -7.53 -7.82
CA LEU A 144 -0.56 -8.56 -7.86
C LEU A 144 0.39 -8.26 -9.02
N LEU A 145 1.68 -8.19 -8.75
CA LEU A 145 2.71 -7.99 -9.78
C LEU A 145 3.45 -9.32 -9.99
N ALA A 146 3.63 -9.68 -11.26
CA ALA A 146 4.50 -10.75 -11.71
C ALA A 146 5.40 -10.15 -12.80
N GLY A 147 6.71 -10.38 -12.72
CA GLY A 147 7.68 -9.74 -13.58
C GLY A 147 9.11 -10.15 -13.22
N ASP A 148 10.06 -9.47 -13.83
CA ASP A 148 11.49 -9.75 -13.70
C ASP A 148 12.20 -8.76 -12.75
N SER A 149 13.52 -8.63 -12.90
CA SER A 149 14.37 -7.72 -12.12
C SER A 149 14.00 -6.24 -12.25
N THR A 150 13.26 -5.86 -13.31
CA THR A 150 12.79 -4.48 -13.51
C THR A 150 11.56 -4.16 -12.66
N VAL A 151 10.91 -5.18 -12.09
CA VAL A 151 9.67 -5.06 -11.31
C VAL A 151 9.90 -5.40 -9.83
N CYS A 152 10.79 -6.36 -9.54
CA CYS A 152 10.97 -6.96 -8.22
C CYS A 152 11.45 -5.99 -7.12
N ASP A 153 11.29 -6.44 -5.87
CA ASP A 153 11.82 -5.75 -4.70
C ASP A 153 13.32 -6.10 -4.55
N GLN A 154 14.19 -5.16 -4.88
CA GLN A 154 15.63 -5.33 -4.85
C GLN A 154 16.21 -4.98 -3.47
N PRO A 155 17.00 -5.89 -2.86
CA PRO A 155 17.48 -5.73 -1.48
C PRO A 155 18.58 -4.68 -1.32
N GLY A 156 19.24 -4.25 -2.40
CA GLY A 156 20.41 -3.38 -2.33
C GLY A 156 20.44 -2.29 -3.40
N GLU A 157 20.90 -1.10 -3.01
CA GLU A 157 21.23 -0.02 -3.95
C GLU A 157 22.34 -0.44 -4.93
N PRO A 158 22.37 0.12 -6.16
CA PRO A 158 21.43 1.10 -6.71
C PRO A 158 20.21 0.46 -7.41
N TYR A 159 19.96 -0.83 -7.19
CA TYR A 159 18.89 -1.55 -7.87
C TYR A 159 17.55 -1.34 -7.17
N ALA A 160 16.50 -1.14 -7.97
CA ALA A 160 15.11 -1.11 -7.55
C ALA A 160 14.21 -1.40 -8.74
N GLY A 161 13.26 -2.31 -8.58
CA GLY A 161 12.18 -2.47 -9.55
C GLY A 161 11.14 -1.36 -9.40
N TRP A 162 10.41 -1.05 -10.47
CA TRP A 162 9.34 -0.04 -10.38
C TRP A 162 8.20 -0.48 -9.44
N GLY A 163 7.99 -1.80 -9.31
CA GLY A 163 7.00 -2.39 -8.40
C GLY A 163 7.28 -2.06 -6.92
N GLN A 164 8.57 -1.98 -6.55
CA GLN A 164 9.01 -1.59 -5.20
C GLN A 164 8.61 -0.16 -4.83
N HIS A 165 8.42 0.72 -5.81
CA HIS A 165 8.04 2.12 -5.61
C HIS A 165 6.54 2.39 -5.79
N LEU A 166 5.79 1.49 -6.41
CA LEU A 166 4.36 1.67 -6.67
C LEU A 166 3.51 1.95 -5.41
N PRO A 167 3.73 1.32 -4.24
CA PRO A 167 2.81 1.44 -3.10
C PRO A 167 2.59 2.88 -2.61
N GLN A 168 3.59 3.76 -2.71
CA GLN A 168 3.50 5.16 -2.25
C GLN A 168 2.40 5.98 -2.93
N TYR A 169 1.93 5.54 -4.10
CA TYR A 169 0.90 6.25 -4.87
C TYR A 169 -0.53 5.80 -4.58
N LEU A 170 -0.69 4.74 -3.76
CA LEU A 170 -1.99 4.06 -3.57
C LEU A 170 -2.64 4.35 -2.22
N ALA A 171 -1.87 4.90 -1.27
CA ALA A 171 -2.28 5.10 0.12
C ALA A 171 -2.83 3.79 0.74
N ASP A 172 -3.95 3.85 1.47
CA ASP A 172 -4.57 2.71 2.15
C ASP A 172 -5.73 2.06 1.37
N ARG A 173 -5.91 2.43 0.10
CA ARG A 173 -7.02 1.97 -0.74
C ARG A 173 -6.74 0.66 -1.47
N LEU A 174 -5.48 0.40 -1.81
CA LEU A 174 -5.03 -0.76 -2.56
C LEU A 174 -3.69 -1.23 -1.98
N SER A 175 -3.55 -2.54 -1.86
CA SER A 175 -2.29 -3.17 -1.48
C SER A 175 -1.56 -3.71 -2.71
N VAL A 176 -0.23 -3.73 -2.68
CA VAL A 176 0.61 -4.30 -3.74
C VAL A 176 1.29 -5.55 -3.21
N ALA A 177 1.00 -6.69 -3.84
CA ALA A 177 1.71 -7.94 -3.62
C ALA A 177 2.67 -8.15 -4.80
N ASN A 178 3.94 -7.79 -4.59
CA ASN A 178 4.96 -7.82 -5.64
C ASN A 178 5.67 -9.19 -5.67
N TYR A 179 5.24 -10.07 -6.57
CA TYR A 179 5.83 -11.39 -6.76
C TYR A 179 6.84 -11.44 -7.91
N ALA A 180 7.31 -10.29 -8.40
CA ALA A 180 8.37 -10.29 -9.39
C ALA A 180 9.69 -10.81 -8.79
N ASP A 181 10.48 -11.47 -9.63
CA ASP A 181 11.70 -12.18 -9.24
C ASP A 181 12.74 -12.07 -10.38
N SER A 182 13.99 -11.87 -10.03
CA SER A 182 15.04 -11.51 -10.96
C SER A 182 15.35 -12.64 -11.96
N GLY A 183 15.18 -12.36 -13.25
CA GLY A 183 15.47 -13.30 -14.34
C GLY A 183 14.28 -14.13 -14.78
N GLU A 184 13.11 -13.90 -14.21
CA GLU A 184 11.91 -14.66 -14.58
C GLU A 184 11.23 -14.18 -15.85
N GLY A 185 10.62 -15.13 -16.57
CA GLY A 185 9.75 -14.87 -17.71
C GLY A 185 8.35 -15.44 -17.48
N SER A 186 7.41 -15.19 -18.40
CA SER A 186 6.03 -15.65 -18.27
C SER A 186 5.88 -17.16 -18.03
N GLN A 187 6.75 -17.97 -18.64
CA GLN A 187 6.72 -19.42 -18.49
C GLN A 187 7.09 -19.85 -17.06
N SER A 188 8.05 -19.17 -16.42
CA SER A 188 8.46 -19.47 -15.06
C SER A 188 7.31 -19.33 -14.06
N PHE A 189 6.49 -18.28 -14.20
CA PHE A 189 5.31 -18.06 -13.34
C PHE A 189 4.22 -19.14 -13.51
N LEU A 190 4.22 -19.87 -14.64
CA LEU A 190 3.33 -21.01 -14.85
C LEU A 190 3.92 -22.31 -14.28
N ASP A 191 5.24 -22.46 -14.36
CA ASP A 191 5.94 -23.71 -14.01
C ASP A 191 6.37 -23.78 -12.54
N ASN A 192 6.60 -22.64 -11.90
CA ASN A 192 7.09 -22.55 -10.53
C ASN A 192 6.02 -21.97 -9.59
N PRO A 193 5.35 -22.79 -8.77
CA PRO A 193 4.32 -22.33 -7.84
C PRO A 193 4.87 -21.46 -6.70
N ALA A 194 6.20 -21.40 -6.50
CA ALA A 194 6.81 -20.48 -5.54
C ALA A 194 6.75 -19.01 -6.02
N LEU A 195 6.76 -18.78 -7.34
CA LEU A 195 6.80 -17.42 -7.92
C LEU A 195 5.46 -16.72 -7.90
N PHE A 196 4.35 -17.45 -7.86
CA PHE A 196 3.04 -16.82 -7.79
C PHE A 196 2.09 -17.76 -7.06
N PRO A 197 1.42 -17.31 -5.99
CA PRO A 197 0.39 -18.11 -5.38
C PRO A 197 -0.69 -18.33 -6.43
N SER A 198 -0.85 -19.59 -6.84
CA SER A 198 -2.04 -20.01 -7.56
C SER A 198 -3.20 -19.86 -6.59
N GLY A 199 -3.90 -18.72 -6.67
CA GLY A 199 -5.21 -18.58 -6.04
C GLY A 199 -6.11 -19.76 -6.48
N PRO A 200 -7.21 -20.06 -5.79
CA PRO A 200 -8.11 -21.12 -6.21
C PRO A 200 -8.57 -20.83 -7.63
N VAL A 201 -7.98 -21.53 -8.60
CA VAL A 201 -8.38 -21.43 -9.98
C VAL A 201 -9.74 -22.13 -10.03
N SER A 202 -10.83 -21.36 -10.04
CA SER A 202 -12.09 -21.88 -10.56
C SER A 202 -11.92 -22.03 -12.08
N THR A 203 -11.17 -23.04 -12.48
CA THR A 203 -11.12 -23.52 -13.86
C THR A 203 -12.43 -24.27 -14.11
N THR A 204 -13.53 -23.53 -14.25
CA THR A 204 -14.60 -23.99 -15.14
C THR A 204 -14.16 -23.64 -16.55
N ALA A 205 -13.10 -24.31 -17.02
CA ALA A 205 -12.77 -24.31 -18.43
C ALA A 205 -13.63 -25.40 -19.07
N THR A 206 -14.74 -24.97 -19.66
CA THR A 206 -15.56 -25.77 -20.58
C THR A 206 -14.63 -26.30 -21.67
N SER A 207 -14.45 -27.61 -21.72
CA SER A 207 -13.68 -28.29 -22.76
C SER A 207 -14.45 -28.22 -24.10
N SER A 208 -14.27 -27.15 -24.86
CA SER A 208 -14.62 -27.17 -26.28
C SER A 208 -13.52 -27.93 -27.03
N THR A 209 -13.78 -29.21 -27.31
CA THR A 209 -12.96 -30.03 -28.19
C THR A 209 -13.07 -29.49 -29.62
N SER A 210 -12.05 -28.76 -30.06
CA SER A 210 -11.87 -28.43 -31.48
C SER A 210 -11.12 -29.58 -32.15
N SER A 211 -11.86 -30.50 -32.78
CA SER A 211 -11.29 -31.54 -33.64
C SER A 211 -10.87 -30.92 -34.98
N SER A 212 -9.57 -30.73 -35.20
CA SER A 212 -9.05 -30.41 -36.54
C SER A 212 -9.15 -31.64 -37.46
N PRO A 213 -9.58 -31.50 -38.73
CA PRO A 213 -9.77 -32.62 -39.63
C PRO A 213 -8.43 -33.22 -40.09
N THR A 214 -8.34 -34.54 -40.02
CA THR A 214 -7.23 -35.36 -40.52
C THR A 214 -7.08 -35.22 -42.03
N THR A 215 -5.95 -34.67 -42.49
CA THR A 215 -5.56 -34.68 -43.91
C THR A 215 -5.38 -36.12 -44.38
N THR A 216 -6.30 -36.58 -45.23
CA THR A 216 -6.27 -37.91 -45.84
C THR A 216 -5.15 -37.97 -46.88
N ARG A 217 -4.18 -38.87 -46.65
CA ARG A 217 -3.05 -39.16 -47.55
C ARG A 217 -3.57 -39.88 -48.81
N ARG A 218 -3.38 -39.27 -49.97
CA ARG A 218 -3.69 -39.83 -51.31
C ARG A 218 -2.68 -40.92 -51.69
N PRO A 219 -3.09 -42.09 -52.23
CA PRO A 219 -2.15 -43.12 -52.65
C PRO A 219 -1.82 -43.10 -54.16
N THR A 220 -0.56 -43.42 -54.42
CA THR A 220 0.07 -44.12 -55.58
C THR A 220 0.15 -43.48 -56.97
N ALA A 221 1.37 -43.48 -57.53
CA ALA A 221 1.62 -43.94 -58.91
C ALA A 221 3.06 -44.49 -59.03
N THR A 222 3.17 -45.71 -59.56
CA THR A 222 4.37 -46.48 -59.88
C THR A 222 5.14 -45.87 -61.06
N PRO A 223 6.49 -45.83 -61.06
CA PRO A 223 7.25 -45.51 -62.27
C PRO A 223 7.62 -46.75 -63.08
N THR A 224 7.20 -46.76 -64.35
CA THR A 224 7.61 -47.68 -65.41
C THR A 224 8.97 -47.23 -65.99
N ALA A 225 9.92 -48.17 -66.15
CA ALA A 225 11.19 -47.95 -66.85
C ALA A 225 10.97 -47.66 -68.35
N PRO A 226 11.95 -47.08 -69.10
CA PRO A 226 12.81 -47.98 -69.87
C PRO A 226 14.23 -47.48 -70.30
N ILE A 227 15.01 -48.48 -70.75
CA ILE A 227 16.05 -48.52 -71.80
C ILE A 227 17.47 -47.97 -71.53
N SER A 228 18.43 -48.88 -71.74
CA SER A 228 19.89 -48.72 -71.77
C SER A 228 20.38 -48.57 -73.22
N PRO A 229 21.44 -47.79 -73.51
CA PRO A 229 22.01 -47.71 -74.85
C PRO A 229 23.11 -48.77 -75.07
N ARG A 230 23.24 -49.21 -76.33
CA ARG A 230 24.46 -49.78 -76.92
C ARG A 230 25.20 -48.69 -77.66
#